data_AF-A0A1F7T691-F1
#
_entry.id   AF-A0A1F7T691-F1
#
_cell.length_a   1.000
_cell.length_b   1.000
_cell.length_c   1.000
_cell.angle_alpha   90.00
_cell.angle_beta   90.00
_cell.angle_gamma   90.00
#
_symmetry.space_group_name_H-M   'P 1'
#
loop_
_entity.id
_entity.type
_entity.pdbx_description
1 polymer ?
#
loop_
_entity_poly.entity_id
_entity_poly.type
_entity_poly.pdbx_seq_one_letter_code
_entity_poly.pdbx_strand_id
1 'polypeptide(L)'
;MSLLRQALLPPNLVSIARLALIPFICIGLFREDTLSVVFTALLMTAAGLSDFLDGFLARRFRQVSELGKILDPVSDKLLIAPAVVILVFTRDFPFWLAVLIIGRDLAILLAGVYVSVRQRFSPPGGRGAVPSSNLTGKWTFTFLVSLTVSYFIEFAYGRAVFTWLSVVFLLLSSASYLLAEFFQISHPLSRVMADPVQAFVPAWGRRAALLFIYAVVFAKLFFWLGTDERVSAQARVLAGPERAVADALLEKYAPVLYFVEGEYSFPVEVRAMLENSDLRRDAGFFFRIGDRLLARRPVTAEALKAHSGTGTYLDLSDGWFTSRKRLARSIERRYKKIVYGRVVRDSFGGEDFTVVQYWFFHLLSGVGSTEFVYHEGDWETVSYFLDSSLRPRYAAYSQHFYARVQGWEKVRKEDGHPAVYVSYGGHAPHFAEGLHPSYLDNGMVIPLGNDLAAAGIRWTHPEAYQLSRIDDETDWASYAGRWGGVNPKSPTGPRYRSPRNPALSMWSHPVRWMIHYRALPGNTKKK
;
A
#
# COMPACT_ATOMS: atom_id res chain seq x y z
N MET A 1 20.54 -45.42 -1.16
CA MET A 1 21.22 -44.38 -1.97
C MET A 1 21.72 -43.28 -1.04
N SER A 2 23.00 -42.91 -1.08
CA SER A 2 23.56 -41.85 -0.20
C SER A 2 22.86 -40.50 -0.42
N LEU A 3 22.85 -39.64 0.60
CA LEU A 3 22.23 -38.30 0.51
C LEU A 3 22.78 -37.48 -0.67
N LEU A 4 24.10 -37.57 -0.94
CA LEU A 4 24.74 -36.91 -2.08
C LEU A 4 24.16 -37.37 -3.44
N ARG A 5 23.91 -38.67 -3.60
CA ARG A 5 23.26 -39.20 -4.82
C ARG A 5 21.79 -38.82 -4.90
N GLN A 6 21.11 -38.66 -3.77
CA GLN A 6 19.74 -38.14 -3.74
C GLN A 6 19.70 -36.66 -4.15
N ALA A 7 20.66 -35.84 -3.71
CA ALA A 7 20.71 -34.41 -4.06
C ALA A 7 20.83 -34.17 -5.57
N LEU A 8 21.50 -35.07 -6.30
CA LEU A 8 21.65 -35.00 -7.75
C LEU A 8 20.42 -35.47 -8.54
N LEU A 9 19.36 -35.93 -7.88
CA LEU A 9 18.11 -36.26 -8.58
C LEU A 9 17.48 -34.97 -9.14
N PRO A 10 16.98 -34.97 -10.39
CA PRO A 10 16.31 -33.82 -10.99
C PRO A 10 15.29 -33.10 -10.09
N PRO A 11 14.37 -33.77 -9.37
CA PRO A 11 13.46 -33.08 -8.44
C PRO A 11 14.18 -32.33 -7.32
N ASN A 12 15.22 -32.92 -6.72
CA ASN A 12 15.94 -32.29 -5.60
C ASN A 12 16.84 -31.13 -6.05
N LEU A 13 17.36 -31.19 -7.29
CA LEU A 13 18.08 -30.06 -7.88
C LEU A 13 17.17 -28.84 -8.04
N VAL A 14 15.88 -29.04 -8.34
CA VAL A 14 14.90 -27.95 -8.42
C VAL A 14 14.67 -27.33 -7.03
N SER A 15 14.49 -28.13 -5.98
CA SER A 15 14.35 -27.63 -4.60
C SER A 15 15.62 -26.90 -4.12
N ILE A 16 16.82 -27.40 -4.47
CA ILE A 16 18.11 -26.75 -4.16
C ILE A 16 18.26 -25.43 -4.94
N ALA A 17 17.88 -25.40 -6.21
CA ALA A 17 17.90 -24.17 -7.00
C ALA A 17 16.96 -23.11 -6.39
N ARG A 18 15.76 -23.50 -5.92
CA ARG A 18 14.85 -22.61 -5.18
C ARG A 18 15.53 -22.01 -3.95
N LEU A 19 16.19 -22.84 -3.15
CA LEU A 19 16.94 -22.37 -1.96
C LEU A 19 18.03 -21.36 -2.33
N ALA A 20 18.76 -21.61 -3.43
CA ALA A 20 19.80 -20.71 -3.92
C ALA A 20 19.25 -19.36 -4.41
N LEU A 21 17.98 -19.28 -4.85
CA LEU A 21 17.34 -18.03 -5.28
C LEU A 21 16.93 -17.13 -4.11
N ILE A 22 16.72 -17.68 -2.91
CA ILE A 22 16.18 -16.93 -1.76
C ILE A 22 17.00 -15.68 -1.41
N PRO A 23 18.36 -15.72 -1.30
CA PRO A 23 19.14 -14.53 -1.01
C PRO A 23 18.96 -13.41 -2.04
N PHE A 24 18.88 -13.75 -3.33
CA PHE A 24 18.66 -12.78 -4.41
C PHE A 24 17.28 -12.16 -4.34
N ILE A 25 16.25 -12.98 -4.04
CA ILE A 25 14.89 -12.49 -3.80
C ILE A 25 14.90 -11.52 -2.61
N CYS A 26 15.50 -11.90 -1.49
CA CYS A 26 15.58 -11.05 -0.30
C CYS A 26 16.27 -9.71 -0.57
N ILE A 27 17.40 -9.69 -1.29
CA ILE A 27 18.09 -8.45 -1.68
C ILE A 27 17.19 -7.58 -2.55
N GLY A 28 16.52 -8.21 -3.52
CA GLY A 28 15.60 -7.54 -4.44
C GLY A 28 14.38 -6.92 -3.74
N LEU A 29 13.88 -7.55 -2.68
CA LEU A 29 12.73 -7.06 -1.91
C LEU A 29 12.98 -5.73 -1.17
N PHE A 30 14.25 -5.34 -1.00
CA PHE A 30 14.65 -4.02 -0.45
C PHE A 30 14.80 -2.94 -1.53
N ARG A 31 14.74 -3.29 -2.82
CA ARG A 31 14.85 -2.34 -3.93
C ARG A 31 13.50 -1.74 -4.26
N GLU A 32 13.51 -0.49 -4.72
CA GLU A 32 12.32 0.25 -5.14
C GLU A 32 12.35 0.61 -6.64
N ASP A 33 13.47 0.40 -7.33
CA ASP A 33 13.59 0.68 -8.77
C ASP A 33 12.83 -0.34 -9.63
N THR A 34 12.32 0.16 -10.77
CA THR A 34 11.41 -0.57 -11.66
C THR A 34 11.97 -1.93 -12.10
N LEU A 35 13.23 -1.95 -12.55
CA LEU A 35 13.86 -3.17 -13.05
C LEU A 35 14.08 -4.22 -11.95
N SER A 36 14.56 -3.80 -10.78
CA SER A 36 14.74 -4.70 -9.64
C SER A 36 13.42 -5.27 -9.14
N VAL A 37 12.34 -4.48 -9.17
CA VAL A 37 11.00 -4.93 -8.80
C VAL A 37 10.48 -5.99 -9.77
N VAL A 38 10.58 -5.78 -11.08
CA VAL A 38 10.19 -6.82 -12.06
C VAL A 38 11.02 -8.07 -11.91
N PHE A 39 12.34 -7.94 -11.84
CA PHE A 39 13.23 -9.10 -11.79
C PHE A 39 12.98 -9.95 -10.54
N THR A 40 12.82 -9.31 -9.39
CA THR A 40 12.56 -9.99 -8.12
C THR A 40 11.17 -10.62 -8.10
N ALA A 41 10.14 -9.96 -8.66
CA ALA A 41 8.81 -10.54 -8.81
C ALA A 41 8.82 -11.78 -9.72
N LEU A 42 9.60 -11.75 -10.80
CA LEU A 42 9.81 -12.90 -11.69
C LEU A 42 10.53 -14.04 -10.98
N LEU A 43 11.60 -13.76 -10.23
CA LEU A 43 12.31 -14.77 -9.44
C LEU A 43 11.40 -15.40 -8.39
N MET A 44 10.61 -14.61 -7.67
CA MET A 44 9.70 -15.12 -6.64
C MET A 44 8.56 -15.94 -7.26
N THR A 45 8.06 -15.54 -8.43
CA THR A 45 7.09 -16.31 -9.21
C THR A 45 7.68 -17.64 -9.69
N ALA A 46 8.90 -17.63 -10.23
CA ALA A 46 9.61 -18.83 -10.67
C ALA A 46 9.89 -19.79 -9.49
N ALA A 47 10.30 -19.25 -8.35
CA ALA A 47 10.49 -20.01 -7.11
C ALA A 47 9.19 -20.69 -6.68
N GLY A 48 8.05 -19.98 -6.68
CA GLY A 48 6.75 -20.57 -6.37
C GLY A 48 6.30 -21.65 -7.35
N LEU A 49 6.51 -21.44 -8.65
CA LEU A 49 6.18 -22.43 -9.69
C LEU A 49 7.06 -23.69 -9.59
N SER A 50 8.31 -23.54 -9.14
CA SER A 50 9.24 -24.66 -9.03
C SER A 50 8.80 -25.75 -8.03
N ASP A 51 7.95 -25.42 -7.05
CA ASP A 51 7.35 -26.38 -6.07
C ASP A 51 6.39 -27.38 -6.72
N PHE A 52 5.74 -26.95 -7.79
CA PHE A 52 4.92 -27.87 -8.56
C PHE A 52 5.79 -28.76 -9.44
N LEU A 53 6.91 -28.22 -9.92
CA LEU A 53 7.80 -28.89 -10.85
C LEU A 53 8.58 -30.03 -10.18
N ASP A 54 9.19 -29.83 -9.01
CA ASP A 54 9.93 -30.88 -8.32
C ASP A 54 9.04 -32.10 -7.99
N GLY A 55 7.84 -31.88 -7.46
CA GLY A 55 6.91 -32.93 -7.11
C GLY A 55 6.34 -33.61 -8.35
N PHE A 56 6.15 -32.87 -9.45
CA PHE A 56 5.78 -33.46 -10.73
C PHE A 56 6.87 -34.39 -11.27
N LEU A 57 8.13 -33.95 -11.28
CA LEU A 57 9.28 -34.74 -11.73
C LEU A 57 9.45 -35.98 -10.84
N ALA A 58 9.39 -35.84 -9.52
CA ALA A 58 9.51 -36.95 -8.58
C ALA A 58 8.46 -38.04 -8.83
N ARG A 59 7.20 -37.68 -9.08
CA ARG A 59 6.12 -38.65 -9.36
C ARG A 59 6.22 -39.23 -10.77
N ARG A 60 6.51 -38.41 -11.78
CA ARG A 60 6.56 -38.83 -13.19
C ARG A 60 7.71 -39.81 -13.46
N PHE A 61 8.84 -39.60 -12.81
CA PHE A 61 10.05 -40.42 -12.94
C PHE A 61 10.21 -41.44 -11.80
N ARG A 62 9.26 -41.52 -10.86
CA ARG A 62 9.32 -42.40 -9.68
C ARG A 62 10.60 -42.18 -8.84
N GLN A 63 11.05 -40.93 -8.74
CA GLN A 63 12.26 -40.48 -8.06
C GLN A 63 11.94 -39.81 -6.71
N VAL A 64 11.00 -40.37 -5.94
CA VAL A 64 10.69 -39.87 -4.60
C VAL A 64 11.83 -40.28 -3.66
N SER A 65 12.47 -39.32 -2.98
CA SER A 65 13.59 -39.57 -2.07
C SER A 65 13.32 -39.02 -0.67
N GLU A 66 14.02 -39.55 0.34
CA GLU A 66 13.92 -39.06 1.73
C GLU A 66 14.45 -37.63 1.86
N LEU A 67 15.52 -37.29 1.13
CA LEU A 67 16.02 -35.91 1.10
C LEU A 67 15.00 -34.93 0.53
N GLY A 68 14.29 -35.28 -0.55
CA GLY A 68 13.27 -34.41 -1.15
C GLY A 68 12.10 -34.13 -0.19
N LYS A 69 11.66 -35.15 0.55
CA LYS A 69 10.62 -34.98 1.60
C LYS A 69 10.99 -33.98 2.68
N ILE A 70 12.28 -33.74 2.91
CA ILE A 70 12.79 -32.75 3.87
C ILE A 70 13.04 -31.40 3.20
N LEU A 71 13.62 -31.40 1.98
CA LEU A 71 13.96 -30.17 1.26
C LEU A 71 12.73 -29.36 0.88
N ASP A 72 11.64 -29.99 0.41
CA ASP A 72 10.47 -29.25 -0.07
C ASP A 72 9.87 -28.37 1.04
N PRO A 73 9.47 -28.89 2.23
CA PRO A 73 8.88 -28.06 3.28
C PRO A 73 9.83 -27.02 3.88
N VAL A 74 11.15 -27.28 3.84
CA VAL A 74 12.16 -26.33 4.32
C VAL A 74 12.28 -25.17 3.33
N SER A 75 12.36 -25.46 2.03
CA SER A 75 12.50 -24.45 0.98
C SER A 75 11.29 -23.52 0.90
N ASP A 76 10.07 -24.06 1.11
CA ASP A 76 8.84 -23.27 1.11
C ASP A 76 8.81 -22.25 2.25
N LYS A 77 9.15 -22.70 3.47
CA LYS A 77 9.19 -21.84 4.65
C LYS A 77 10.28 -20.78 4.55
N LEU A 78 11.45 -21.15 4.04
CA LEU A 78 12.56 -20.22 3.84
C LEU A 78 12.32 -19.24 2.69
N LEU A 79 11.41 -19.54 1.75
CA LEU A 79 11.00 -18.58 0.74
C LEU A 79 10.01 -17.56 1.32
N ILE A 80 8.96 -18.02 2.00
CA ILE A 80 7.86 -17.15 2.45
C ILE A 80 8.20 -16.34 3.70
N ALA A 81 8.78 -16.97 4.73
CA ALA A 81 9.00 -16.31 6.02
C ALA A 81 9.85 -15.03 5.91
N PRO A 82 11.06 -15.05 5.30
CA PRO A 82 11.84 -13.83 5.15
C PRO A 82 11.19 -12.84 4.19
N ALA A 83 10.54 -13.29 3.11
CA ALA A 83 9.86 -12.40 2.17
C ALA A 83 8.75 -11.59 2.87
N VAL A 84 7.91 -12.25 3.65
CA VAL A 84 6.84 -11.60 4.44
C VAL A 84 7.44 -10.64 5.47
N VAL A 85 8.50 -11.05 6.19
CA VAL A 85 9.19 -10.18 7.15
C VAL A 85 9.70 -8.91 6.46
N ILE A 86 10.38 -9.04 5.31
CA ILE A 86 10.90 -7.88 4.57
C ILE A 86 9.74 -6.99 4.11
N LEU A 87 8.66 -7.56 3.56
CA LEU A 87 7.51 -6.80 3.08
C LEU A 87 6.75 -6.05 4.19
N VAL A 88 6.76 -6.52 5.42
CA VAL A 88 6.23 -5.76 6.58
C VAL A 88 6.99 -4.45 6.75
N PHE A 89 8.32 -4.48 6.57
CA PHE A 89 9.17 -3.30 6.71
C PHE A 89 9.17 -2.41 5.47
N THR A 90 9.07 -2.99 4.27
CA THR A 90 9.27 -2.24 3.01
C THR A 90 7.97 -1.86 2.30
N ARG A 91 6.92 -2.67 2.35
CA ARG A 91 5.74 -2.55 1.47
C ARG A 91 4.38 -2.65 2.17
N ASP A 92 4.30 -2.19 3.42
CA ASP A 92 3.05 -2.10 4.19
C ASP A 92 2.31 -3.47 4.34
N PHE A 93 3.04 -4.59 4.37
CA PHE A 93 2.42 -5.89 4.59
C PHE A 93 1.80 -5.98 6.00
N PRO A 94 0.56 -6.47 6.16
CA PRO A 94 -0.12 -6.49 7.46
C PRO A 94 0.62 -7.38 8.46
N PHE A 95 1.11 -6.79 9.56
CA PHE A 95 1.86 -7.53 10.58
C PHE A 95 1.03 -8.67 11.22
N TRP A 96 -0.26 -8.47 11.47
CA TRP A 96 -1.13 -9.52 12.01
C TRP A 96 -1.15 -10.75 11.10
N LEU A 97 -1.10 -10.54 9.77
CA LEU A 97 -1.08 -11.60 8.79
C LEU A 97 0.30 -12.27 8.76
N ALA A 98 1.37 -11.50 8.89
CA ALA A 98 2.73 -12.05 9.01
C ALA A 98 2.88 -12.94 10.24
N VAL A 99 2.38 -12.50 11.40
CA VAL A 99 2.34 -13.29 12.63
C VAL A 99 1.50 -14.55 12.45
N LEU A 100 0.34 -14.45 11.79
CA LEU A 100 -0.51 -15.60 11.49
C LEU A 100 0.21 -16.63 10.62
N ILE A 101 0.89 -16.19 9.55
CA ILE A 101 1.66 -17.05 8.64
C ILE A 101 2.82 -17.74 9.36
N ILE A 102 3.70 -16.95 9.98
CA ILE A 102 4.93 -17.45 10.60
C ILE A 102 4.60 -18.27 11.85
N GLY A 103 3.68 -17.78 12.69
CA GLY A 103 3.26 -18.46 13.92
C GLY A 103 2.61 -19.80 13.64
N ARG A 104 1.77 -19.89 12.60
CA ARG A 104 1.17 -21.15 12.14
C ARG A 104 2.23 -22.14 11.65
N ASP A 105 3.18 -21.70 10.84
CA ASP A 105 4.21 -22.58 10.27
C ASP A 105 5.19 -23.09 11.34
N LEU A 106 5.44 -22.28 12.37
CA LEU A 106 6.18 -22.67 13.57
C LEU A 106 5.38 -23.66 14.41
N ALA A 107 4.09 -23.43 14.64
CA ALA A 107 3.22 -24.34 15.39
C ALA A 107 3.17 -25.74 14.75
N ILE A 108 3.03 -25.81 13.41
CA ILE A 108 3.05 -27.08 12.69
C ILE A 108 4.42 -27.77 12.77
N LEU A 109 5.51 -27.01 12.71
CA LEU A 109 6.86 -27.57 12.87
C LEU A 109 7.02 -28.17 14.28
N LEU A 110 6.64 -27.44 15.32
CA LEU A 110 6.73 -27.87 16.71
C LEU A 110 5.83 -29.09 16.98
N ALA A 111 4.60 -29.10 16.45
CA ALA A 111 3.71 -30.25 16.54
C ALA A 111 4.33 -31.49 15.87
N GLY A 112 4.88 -31.33 14.66
CA GLY A 112 5.56 -32.43 13.96
C GLY A 112 6.77 -32.99 14.73
N VAL A 113 7.57 -32.12 15.35
CA VAL A 113 8.69 -32.53 16.22
C VAL A 113 8.18 -33.25 17.46
N TYR A 114 7.16 -32.71 18.14
CA TYR A 114 6.54 -33.31 19.32
C TYR A 114 6.05 -34.74 19.04
N VAL A 115 5.32 -34.94 17.94
CA VAL A 115 4.85 -36.25 17.51
C VAL A 115 6.00 -37.20 17.19
N SER A 116 7.02 -36.72 16.46
CA SER A 116 8.19 -37.53 16.09
C SER A 116 8.97 -38.00 17.32
N VAL A 117 9.07 -37.17 18.36
CA VAL A 117 9.71 -37.53 19.63
C VAL A 117 8.88 -38.54 20.40
N ARG A 118 7.55 -38.38 20.49
CA ARG A 118 6.67 -39.35 21.16
C ARG A 118 6.67 -40.72 20.50
N GLN A 119 6.78 -40.77 19.17
CA GLN A 119 6.79 -42.02 18.41
C GLN A 119 8.07 -42.83 18.61
N ARG A 120 9.21 -42.19 18.94
CA ARG A 120 10.44 -42.91 19.33
C ARG A 120 10.29 -43.74 20.62
N PHE A 121 9.24 -43.49 21.42
CA PHE A 121 8.95 -44.22 22.65
C PHE A 121 7.73 -45.16 22.53
N SER A 122 7.17 -45.34 21.32
CA SER A 122 6.02 -46.24 21.08
C SER A 122 6.48 -47.58 20.47
N PRO A 123 5.83 -48.71 20.81
CA PRO A 123 6.23 -50.04 20.33
C PRO A 123 6.15 -50.16 18.79
N PRO A 124 7.00 -51.00 18.17
CA PRO A 124 7.09 -51.13 16.71
C PRO A 124 5.77 -51.66 16.14
N GLY A 125 5.10 -50.82 15.34
CA GLY A 125 3.80 -51.15 14.73
C GLY A 125 2.85 -49.94 14.58
N GLY A 126 3.08 -48.85 15.32
CA GLY A 126 2.33 -47.61 15.16
C GLY A 126 2.68 -46.91 13.85
N ARG A 127 1.77 -46.91 12.87
CA ARG A 127 1.89 -46.12 11.62
C ARG A 127 1.72 -44.63 11.93
N GLY A 128 2.76 -44.03 12.49
CA GLY A 128 2.89 -42.60 12.70
C GLY A 128 3.51 -41.93 11.49
N ALA A 129 2.77 -41.82 10.39
CA ALA A 129 3.29 -41.05 9.26
C ALA A 129 3.33 -39.56 9.65
N VAL A 130 4.51 -38.94 9.59
CA VAL A 130 4.63 -37.47 9.52
C VAL A 130 3.64 -37.01 8.44
N PRO A 131 2.71 -36.08 8.73
CA PRO A 131 1.68 -35.72 7.79
C PRO A 131 2.33 -35.29 6.47
N SER A 132 2.11 -36.06 5.41
CA SER A 132 2.57 -35.71 4.07
C SER A 132 1.89 -34.42 3.62
N SER A 133 2.56 -33.63 2.77
CA SER A 133 2.00 -32.38 2.26
C SER A 133 0.64 -32.64 1.60
N ASN A 134 -0.41 -32.02 2.15
CA ASN A 134 -1.76 -32.11 1.62
C ASN A 134 -2.00 -31.00 0.60
N LEU A 135 -3.01 -31.17 -0.27
CA LEU A 135 -3.27 -30.24 -1.36
C LEU A 135 -3.64 -28.84 -0.84
N THR A 136 -4.29 -28.75 0.33
CA THR A 136 -4.60 -27.49 1.01
C THR A 136 -3.33 -26.72 1.41
N GLY A 137 -2.26 -27.40 1.83
CA GLY A 137 -0.94 -26.80 2.05
C GLY A 137 -0.34 -26.21 0.78
N LYS A 138 -0.46 -26.90 -0.37
CA LYS A 138 0.04 -26.38 -1.66
C LYS A 138 -0.71 -25.16 -2.16
N TRP A 139 -2.03 -25.13 -1.99
CA TRP A 139 -2.82 -23.94 -2.28
C TRP A 139 -2.49 -22.79 -1.33
N THR A 140 -2.29 -23.08 -0.04
CA THR A 140 -1.82 -22.09 0.93
C THR A 140 -0.53 -21.45 0.46
N PHE A 141 0.47 -22.26 0.09
CA PHE A 141 1.74 -21.77 -0.43
C PHE A 141 1.58 -20.94 -1.71
N THR A 142 0.77 -21.41 -2.66
CA THR A 142 0.49 -20.67 -3.91
C THR A 142 -0.10 -19.29 -3.65
N PHE A 143 -1.09 -19.19 -2.75
CA PHE A 143 -1.70 -17.92 -2.43
C PHE A 143 -0.76 -17.03 -1.63
N LEU A 144 0.09 -17.60 -0.77
CA LEU A 144 1.13 -16.82 -0.08
C LEU A 144 2.18 -16.25 -1.04
N VAL A 145 2.65 -17.01 -2.03
CA VAL A 145 3.53 -16.46 -3.10
C VAL A 145 2.80 -15.39 -3.90
N SER A 146 1.55 -15.63 -4.30
CA SER A 146 0.75 -14.66 -5.06
C SER A 146 0.52 -13.38 -4.25
N LEU A 147 0.28 -13.52 -2.96
CA LEU A 147 0.13 -12.43 -2.00
C LEU A 147 1.43 -11.62 -1.89
N THR A 148 2.57 -12.26 -1.62
CA THR A 148 3.86 -11.56 -1.51
C THR A 148 4.23 -10.86 -2.80
N VAL A 149 4.01 -11.49 -3.97
CA VAL A 149 4.21 -10.84 -5.27
C VAL A 149 3.30 -9.62 -5.41
N SER A 150 2.01 -9.75 -5.06
CA SER A 150 1.04 -8.65 -5.18
C SER A 150 1.38 -7.43 -4.31
N TYR A 151 1.93 -7.65 -3.12
CA TYR A 151 2.45 -6.56 -2.28
C TYR A 151 3.70 -5.93 -2.88
N PHE A 152 4.58 -6.76 -3.43
CA PHE A 152 5.84 -6.29 -4.01
C PHE A 152 5.69 -5.55 -5.35
N ILE A 153 4.67 -5.84 -6.15
CA ILE A 153 4.35 -5.09 -7.38
C ILE A 153 3.25 -4.04 -7.18
N GLU A 154 2.86 -3.78 -5.92
CA GLU A 154 1.82 -2.83 -5.54
C GLU A 154 0.47 -3.06 -6.24
N PHE A 155 0.12 -4.31 -6.50
CA PHE A 155 -1.13 -4.67 -7.16
C PHE A 155 -2.30 -4.65 -6.17
N ALA A 156 -2.96 -3.49 -6.01
CA ALA A 156 -4.06 -3.26 -5.07
C ALA A 156 -5.15 -4.37 -5.05
N TYR A 157 -5.73 -4.69 -6.21
CA TYR A 157 -6.76 -5.75 -6.29
C TYR A 157 -6.21 -7.13 -5.89
N GLY A 158 -4.99 -7.46 -6.33
CA GLY A 158 -4.31 -8.69 -5.94
C GLY A 158 -4.09 -8.78 -4.44
N ARG A 159 -3.64 -7.68 -3.79
CA ARG A 159 -3.47 -7.63 -2.33
C ARG A 159 -4.77 -7.97 -1.61
N ALA A 160 -5.89 -7.38 -2.02
CA ALA A 160 -7.18 -7.64 -1.41
C ALA A 160 -7.63 -9.11 -1.59
N VAL A 161 -7.62 -9.60 -2.84
CA VAL A 161 -8.07 -10.95 -3.17
C VAL A 161 -7.18 -12.01 -2.53
N PHE A 162 -5.86 -11.91 -2.71
CA PHE A 162 -4.94 -12.91 -2.19
C PHE A 162 -4.83 -12.88 -0.67
N THR A 163 -5.06 -11.75 0.00
CA THR A 163 -5.11 -11.72 1.47
C THR A 163 -6.19 -12.65 2.00
N TRP A 164 -7.42 -12.50 1.49
CA TRP A 164 -8.54 -13.32 1.94
C TRP A 164 -8.40 -14.78 1.52
N LEU A 165 -7.92 -15.05 0.30
CA LEU A 165 -7.63 -16.42 -0.13
C LEU A 165 -6.55 -17.07 0.76
N SER A 166 -5.46 -16.36 1.06
CA SER A 166 -4.42 -16.84 1.97
C SER A 166 -4.96 -17.13 3.36
N VAL A 167 -5.79 -16.26 3.94
CA VAL A 167 -6.40 -16.50 5.26
C VAL A 167 -7.29 -17.74 5.23
N VAL A 168 -8.20 -17.86 4.26
CA VAL A 168 -9.10 -19.01 4.15
C VAL A 168 -8.32 -20.31 4.01
N PHE A 169 -7.34 -20.37 3.10
CA PHE A 169 -6.57 -21.59 2.89
C PHE A 169 -5.62 -21.91 4.05
N LEU A 170 -5.07 -20.89 4.72
CA LEU A 170 -4.28 -21.08 5.93
C LEU A 170 -5.12 -21.66 7.07
N LEU A 171 -6.36 -21.19 7.26
CA LEU A 171 -7.30 -21.77 8.22
C LEU A 171 -7.70 -23.21 7.85
N LEU A 172 -8.08 -23.45 6.60
CA LEU A 172 -8.45 -24.79 6.11
C LEU A 172 -7.29 -25.78 6.26
N SER A 173 -6.08 -25.37 5.90
CA SER A 173 -4.89 -26.20 6.06
C SER A 173 -4.61 -26.45 7.54
N SER A 174 -4.67 -25.43 8.40
CA SER A 174 -4.46 -25.60 9.85
C SER A 174 -5.49 -26.55 10.47
N ALA A 175 -6.76 -26.42 10.12
CA ALA A 175 -7.82 -27.34 10.53
C ALA A 175 -7.54 -28.78 10.05
N SER A 176 -7.06 -28.95 8.81
CA SER A 176 -6.73 -30.29 8.28
C SER A 176 -5.58 -30.96 9.06
N TYR A 177 -4.57 -30.21 9.50
CA TYR A 177 -3.49 -30.73 10.34
C TYR A 177 -4.01 -31.10 11.74
N LEU A 178 -4.83 -30.25 12.36
CA LEU A 178 -5.43 -30.52 13.67
C LEU A 178 -6.36 -31.74 13.65
N LEU A 179 -7.20 -31.89 12.63
CA LEU A 179 -8.11 -33.03 12.49
C LEU A 179 -7.37 -34.35 12.25
N ALA A 180 -6.27 -34.33 11.48
CA ALA A 180 -5.43 -35.51 11.26
C ALA A 180 -4.77 -36.00 12.56
N GLU A 181 -4.33 -35.07 13.41
CA GLU A 181 -3.69 -35.33 14.70
C GLU A 181 -4.68 -35.76 15.79
N PHE A 182 -5.77 -35.00 15.98
CA PHE A 182 -6.64 -35.13 17.15
C PHE A 182 -7.54 -36.37 17.12
N PHE A 183 -7.92 -36.82 15.92
CA PHE A 183 -8.94 -37.83 15.79
C PHE A 183 -8.43 -39.24 15.45
N GLN A 184 -7.17 -39.41 15.02
CA GLN A 184 -6.67 -40.69 14.45
C GLN A 184 -7.66 -41.36 13.47
N ILE A 185 -8.55 -40.60 12.82
CA ILE A 185 -9.67 -41.15 12.05
C ILE A 185 -9.15 -41.77 10.76
N SER A 186 -9.21 -43.10 10.72
CA SER A 186 -8.91 -43.98 9.58
C SER A 186 -10.07 -44.10 8.57
N HIS A 187 -11.04 -43.18 8.57
CA HIS A 187 -12.32 -43.30 7.84
C HIS A 187 -12.68 -42.12 6.90
N PRO A 188 -13.62 -42.32 5.93
CA PRO A 188 -13.75 -41.54 4.69
C PRO A 188 -14.02 -40.03 4.81
N LEU A 189 -14.52 -39.55 5.96
CA LEU A 189 -14.70 -38.11 6.21
C LEU A 189 -13.37 -37.35 6.19
N SER A 190 -12.26 -37.96 6.62
CA SER A 190 -10.93 -37.34 6.49
C SER A 190 -10.51 -37.18 5.04
N ARG A 191 -10.94 -38.04 4.10
CA ARG A 191 -10.69 -37.83 2.65
C ARG A 191 -11.52 -36.69 2.07
N VAL A 192 -12.77 -36.55 2.50
CA VAL A 192 -13.68 -35.49 2.03
C VAL A 192 -13.26 -34.12 2.58
N MET A 193 -12.79 -34.05 3.83
CA MET A 193 -12.34 -32.82 4.46
C MET A 193 -10.84 -32.50 4.25
N ALA A 194 -9.99 -33.49 3.96
CA ALA A 194 -8.57 -33.24 3.66
C ALA A 194 -8.37 -32.61 2.27
N ASP A 195 -9.33 -32.75 1.37
CA ASP A 195 -9.21 -32.21 0.03
C ASP A 195 -10.55 -31.73 -0.58
N PRO A 196 -11.21 -30.71 0.03
CA PRO A 196 -12.44 -30.14 -0.50
C PRO A 196 -12.27 -29.62 -1.93
N VAL A 197 -11.06 -29.23 -2.33
CA VAL A 197 -10.77 -28.78 -3.71
C VAL A 197 -10.85 -29.93 -4.72
N GLN A 198 -10.50 -31.17 -4.34
CA GLN A 198 -10.66 -32.34 -5.20
C GLN A 198 -12.11 -32.71 -5.47
N ALA A 199 -13.01 -32.47 -4.51
CA ALA A 199 -14.42 -32.80 -4.65
C ALA A 199 -15.15 -31.93 -5.69
N PHE A 200 -14.66 -30.70 -5.92
CA PHE A 200 -15.34 -29.72 -6.77
C PHE A 200 -14.59 -29.34 -8.06
N VAL A 201 -13.28 -29.58 -8.16
CA VAL A 201 -12.48 -29.12 -9.32
C VAL A 201 -11.64 -30.26 -9.93
N PRO A 202 -11.88 -30.66 -11.19
CA PRO A 202 -11.09 -31.65 -11.90
C PRO A 202 -9.59 -31.29 -11.98
N ALA A 203 -8.72 -32.31 -12.09
CA ALA A 203 -7.26 -32.12 -12.09
C ALA A 203 -6.74 -31.16 -13.18
N TRP A 204 -7.39 -31.11 -14.34
CA TRP A 204 -7.05 -30.16 -15.41
C TRP A 204 -7.48 -28.73 -15.05
N GLY A 205 -8.64 -28.54 -14.42
CA GLY A 205 -9.15 -27.24 -13.98
C GLY A 205 -8.25 -26.59 -12.93
N ARG A 206 -7.63 -27.40 -12.06
CA ARG A 206 -6.63 -26.91 -11.07
C ARG A 206 -5.36 -26.37 -11.73
N ARG A 207 -4.85 -27.05 -12.76
CA ARG A 207 -3.68 -26.60 -13.53
C ARG A 207 -4.00 -25.33 -14.33
N ALA A 208 -5.20 -25.26 -14.91
CA ALA A 208 -5.67 -24.07 -15.62
C ALA A 208 -5.82 -22.86 -14.68
N ALA A 209 -6.35 -23.05 -13.47
CA ALA A 209 -6.48 -21.98 -12.48
C ALA A 209 -5.12 -21.45 -12.01
N LEU A 210 -4.13 -22.32 -11.79
CA LEU A 210 -2.76 -21.91 -11.46
C LEU A 210 -2.13 -21.12 -12.60
N LEU A 211 -2.19 -21.66 -13.83
CA LEU A 211 -1.69 -20.96 -15.02
C LEU A 211 -2.40 -19.63 -15.22
N PHE A 212 -3.70 -19.54 -14.92
CA PHE A 212 -4.45 -18.29 -14.97
C PHE A 212 -3.97 -17.29 -13.92
N ILE A 213 -3.81 -17.68 -12.65
CA ILE A 213 -3.30 -16.78 -11.59
C ILE A 213 -1.91 -16.23 -11.98
N TYR A 214 -1.00 -17.12 -12.39
CA TYR A 214 0.33 -16.72 -12.82
C TYR A 214 0.30 -15.92 -14.12
N ALA A 215 -0.60 -16.21 -15.06
CA ALA A 215 -0.78 -15.43 -16.28
C ALA A 215 -1.35 -14.03 -15.99
N VAL A 216 -2.22 -13.86 -15.00
CA VAL A 216 -2.72 -12.54 -14.57
C VAL A 216 -1.58 -11.73 -13.95
N VAL A 217 -0.77 -12.35 -13.08
CA VAL A 217 0.43 -11.72 -12.50
C VAL A 217 1.44 -11.37 -13.59
N PHE A 218 1.72 -12.29 -14.51
CA PHE A 218 2.68 -12.11 -15.60
C PHE A 218 2.19 -11.10 -16.65
N ALA A 219 0.90 -11.11 -16.98
CA ALA A 219 0.28 -10.11 -17.85
C ALA A 219 0.38 -8.74 -17.19
N LYS A 220 0.17 -8.60 -15.88
CA LYS A 220 0.37 -7.33 -15.20
C LYS A 220 1.83 -6.87 -15.20
N LEU A 221 2.78 -7.79 -14.99
CA LEU A 221 4.22 -7.50 -15.13
C LEU A 221 4.58 -7.07 -16.56
N PHE A 222 4.02 -7.75 -17.56
CA PHE A 222 4.27 -7.46 -18.98
C PHE A 222 3.58 -6.17 -19.44
N PHE A 223 2.36 -5.87 -18.96
CA PHE A 223 1.70 -4.59 -19.17
C PHE A 223 2.40 -3.46 -18.39
N TRP A 224 3.03 -3.74 -17.26
CA TRP A 224 3.83 -2.76 -16.54
C TRP A 224 5.17 -2.47 -17.24
N LEU A 225 5.74 -3.47 -17.93
CA LEU A 225 6.91 -3.30 -18.81
C LEU A 225 6.56 -2.78 -20.22
N GLY A 226 5.32 -3.02 -20.67
CA GLY A 226 4.84 -2.82 -22.03
C GLY A 226 3.78 -1.72 -22.17
N THR A 227 3.44 -1.00 -21.10
CA THR A 227 2.98 0.37 -21.28
C THR A 227 4.16 1.07 -21.92
N ASP A 228 4.00 1.35 -23.21
CA ASP A 228 4.85 2.19 -24.01
C ASP A 228 5.15 3.46 -23.21
N GLU A 229 6.26 3.40 -22.47
CA GLU A 229 6.88 4.53 -21.84
C GLU A 229 7.46 5.36 -22.99
N ARG A 230 6.58 6.12 -23.66
CA ARG A 230 6.84 7.54 -23.56
C ARG A 230 6.77 7.83 -22.07
N VAL A 231 7.90 7.66 -21.39
CA VAL A 231 8.13 8.18 -20.05
C VAL A 231 7.58 9.59 -20.15
N SER A 232 6.39 9.85 -19.61
CA SER A 232 6.02 11.24 -19.37
C SER A 232 7.11 11.67 -18.42
N ALA A 233 8.07 12.46 -18.91
CA ALA A 233 9.06 13.05 -18.03
C ALA A 233 8.28 13.66 -16.85
N GLN A 234 8.82 13.52 -15.63
CA GLN A 234 8.17 14.08 -14.44
C GLN A 234 7.66 15.49 -14.74
N ALA A 235 6.46 15.80 -14.27
CA ALA A 235 5.79 17.05 -14.61
C ALA A 235 6.73 18.24 -14.35
N ARG A 236 7.05 18.98 -15.42
CA ARG A 236 8.06 20.04 -15.37
C ARG A 236 7.45 21.29 -14.76
N VAL A 237 8.03 21.78 -13.67
CA VAL A 237 7.65 23.06 -13.05
C VAL A 237 7.91 24.20 -14.04
N LEU A 238 6.95 25.13 -14.17
CA LEU A 238 7.17 26.37 -14.90
C LEU A 238 8.06 27.30 -14.07
N ALA A 239 9.32 27.44 -14.50
CA ALA A 239 10.33 28.26 -13.83
C ALA A 239 11.00 29.24 -14.82
N GLY A 240 11.86 30.13 -14.32
CA GLY A 240 12.61 31.08 -15.15
C GLY A 240 11.70 32.04 -15.93
N PRO A 241 11.81 32.15 -17.27
CA PRO A 241 11.00 33.06 -18.09
C PRO A 241 9.48 32.81 -18.00
N GLU A 242 9.07 31.59 -17.66
CA GLU A 242 7.66 31.19 -17.56
C GLU A 242 7.07 31.45 -16.15
N ARG A 243 7.90 31.96 -15.23
CA ARG A 243 7.54 32.25 -13.85
C ARG A 243 6.35 33.21 -13.74
N ALA A 244 6.37 34.30 -14.51
CA ALA A 244 5.27 35.28 -14.49
C ALA A 244 3.93 34.68 -14.97
N VAL A 245 3.98 33.72 -15.91
CA VAL A 245 2.79 32.99 -16.37
C VAL A 245 2.27 32.08 -15.26
N ALA A 246 3.16 31.35 -14.59
CA ALA A 246 2.80 30.51 -13.46
C ALA A 246 2.14 31.31 -12.33
N ASP A 247 2.76 32.43 -11.93
CA ASP A 247 2.26 33.29 -10.86
C ASP A 247 0.88 33.89 -11.23
N ALA A 248 0.69 34.34 -12.48
CA ALA A 248 -0.60 34.84 -12.96
C ALA A 248 -1.70 33.75 -12.98
N LEU A 249 -1.35 32.51 -13.32
CA LEU A 249 -2.28 31.37 -13.28
C LEU A 249 -2.64 31.01 -11.84
N LEU A 250 -1.69 31.08 -10.91
CA LEU A 250 -1.93 30.80 -9.49
C LEU A 250 -2.83 31.86 -8.83
N GLU A 251 -2.63 33.13 -9.16
CA GLU A 251 -3.54 34.19 -8.69
C GLU A 251 -4.94 34.03 -9.28
N LYS A 252 -5.03 33.84 -10.59
CA LYS A 252 -6.31 33.73 -11.31
C LYS A 252 -7.19 32.57 -10.83
N TYR A 253 -6.58 31.44 -10.50
CA TYR A 253 -7.32 30.23 -10.12
C TYR A 253 -7.24 29.92 -8.62
N ALA A 254 -6.80 30.86 -7.79
CA ALA A 254 -6.74 30.67 -6.34
C ALA A 254 -8.12 30.23 -5.81
N PRO A 255 -8.23 29.15 -5.01
CA PRO A 255 -9.52 28.60 -4.62
C PRO A 255 -10.20 29.38 -3.49
N VAL A 256 -11.52 29.51 -3.54
CA VAL A 256 -12.32 29.90 -2.37
C VAL A 256 -12.58 28.65 -1.54
N LEU A 257 -12.06 28.59 -0.32
CA LEU A 257 -12.23 27.44 0.56
C LEU A 257 -13.42 27.66 1.49
N TYR A 258 -14.31 26.67 1.53
CA TYR A 258 -15.46 26.63 2.42
C TYR A 258 -15.26 25.52 3.45
N PHE A 259 -15.34 25.86 4.73
CA PHE A 259 -15.24 24.91 5.84
C PHE A 259 -16.56 24.82 6.59
N VAL A 260 -16.80 23.67 7.21
CA VAL A 260 -17.96 23.49 8.10
C VAL A 260 -17.80 24.33 9.36
N GLU A 261 -18.92 24.87 9.87
CA GLU A 261 -18.90 25.62 11.12
C GLU A 261 -18.39 24.75 12.28
N GLY A 262 -17.44 25.27 13.05
CA GLY A 262 -16.79 24.52 14.12
C GLY A 262 -15.54 23.73 13.70
N GLU A 263 -15.13 23.82 12.42
CA GLU A 263 -13.81 23.38 11.96
C GLU A 263 -12.73 24.10 12.78
N TYR A 264 -11.67 23.36 13.11
CA TYR A 264 -10.63 23.81 14.02
C TYR A 264 -9.22 23.53 13.52
N SER A 265 -9.10 22.86 12.38
CA SER A 265 -7.85 22.58 11.69
C SER A 265 -7.91 23.15 10.28
N PHE A 266 -7.02 24.08 9.99
CA PHE A 266 -7.02 24.80 8.71
C PHE A 266 -5.67 24.69 8.00
N PRO A 267 -5.60 25.02 6.69
CA PRO A 267 -4.33 25.05 5.97
C PRO A 267 -3.32 26.00 6.61
N VAL A 268 -2.16 25.46 7.01
CA VAL A 268 -1.08 26.20 7.68
C VAL A 268 0.28 25.92 7.07
N GLU A 269 1.22 26.83 7.31
CA GLU A 269 2.58 26.64 6.80
C GLU A 269 3.25 25.39 7.38
N VAL A 270 3.98 24.68 6.50
CA VAL A 270 4.79 23.48 6.79
C VAL A 270 5.70 23.66 8.00
N ARG A 271 6.17 24.89 8.24
CA ARG A 271 6.98 25.25 9.42
C ARG A 271 6.32 24.84 10.73
N ALA A 272 4.98 24.88 10.80
CA ALA A 272 4.22 24.39 11.95
C ALA A 272 4.51 22.92 12.26
N MET A 273 4.67 22.07 11.24
CA MET A 273 5.03 20.67 11.44
C MET A 273 6.49 20.53 11.83
N LEU A 274 7.39 21.18 11.09
CA LEU A 274 8.84 21.01 11.25
C LEU A 274 9.35 21.51 12.61
N GLU A 275 8.79 22.61 13.12
CA GLU A 275 9.20 23.16 14.42
C GLU A 275 8.63 22.40 15.62
N ASN A 276 7.56 21.63 15.43
CA ASN A 276 6.86 20.96 16.52
C ASN A 276 7.03 19.44 16.51
N SER A 277 7.72 18.88 15.51
CA SER A 277 7.86 17.42 15.32
C SER A 277 9.30 16.91 15.38
N ASP A 278 9.48 15.71 15.91
CA ASP A 278 10.73 14.97 15.78
C ASP A 278 10.75 14.21 14.44
N LEU A 279 11.92 14.06 13.81
CA LEU A 279 12.09 13.17 12.66
C LEU A 279 12.52 11.78 13.13
N ARG A 280 11.79 10.74 12.72
CA ARG A 280 12.01 9.37 13.18
C ARG A 280 12.05 8.38 12.03
N ARG A 281 12.76 7.27 12.24
CA ARG A 281 12.69 6.07 11.39
C ARG A 281 11.72 5.09 12.00
N ASP A 282 10.74 4.66 11.21
CA ASP A 282 9.79 3.63 11.61
C ASP A 282 10.50 2.28 11.63
N ALA A 283 10.45 1.61 12.77
CA ALA A 283 11.03 0.28 12.94
C ALA A 283 10.07 -0.85 12.55
N GLY A 284 8.84 -0.55 12.12
CA GLY A 284 7.88 -1.51 11.55
C GLY A 284 7.25 -2.49 12.55
N PHE A 285 7.43 -2.29 13.86
CA PHE A 285 6.78 -3.12 14.90
C PHE A 285 5.28 -2.85 15.03
N PHE A 286 4.57 -3.34 16.05
CA PHE A 286 3.17 -2.93 16.32
C PHE A 286 3.12 -1.67 17.21
N PHE A 287 4.07 -1.55 18.14
CA PHE A 287 4.26 -0.39 19.04
C PHE A 287 5.48 0.44 18.61
N ARG A 288 5.59 1.72 19.00
CA ARG A 288 6.77 2.59 18.75
C ARG A 288 8.12 2.06 19.31
N ILE A 289 8.12 0.85 19.87
CA ILE A 289 9.29 0.15 20.38
C ILE A 289 10.24 -0.10 19.20
N GLY A 290 11.41 0.53 19.25
CA GLY A 290 12.45 0.42 18.22
C GLY A 290 12.54 1.60 17.25
N ASP A 291 11.57 2.53 17.24
CA ASP A 291 11.64 3.71 16.37
C ASP A 291 12.86 4.58 16.73
N ARG A 292 13.71 4.82 15.75
CA ARG A 292 14.96 5.58 15.95
C ARG A 292 14.71 7.06 15.71
N LEU A 293 15.03 7.89 16.70
CA LEU A 293 15.12 9.33 16.53
C LEU A 293 16.27 9.68 15.57
N LEU A 294 15.95 10.40 14.49
CA LEU A 294 16.90 10.85 13.49
C LEU A 294 17.28 12.32 13.69
N ALA A 295 16.30 13.18 13.96
CA ALA A 295 16.51 14.57 14.33
C ALA A 295 15.46 15.02 15.35
N ARG A 296 15.85 15.87 16.30
CA ARG A 296 14.90 16.50 17.24
C ARG A 296 14.32 17.76 16.63
N ARG A 297 13.10 18.11 17.06
CA ARG A 297 12.50 19.42 16.76
C ARG A 297 13.42 20.59 17.18
N PRO A 298 13.55 21.66 16.36
CA PRO A 298 12.99 21.81 15.02
C PRO A 298 13.75 20.98 13.97
N VAL A 299 13.02 20.29 13.10
CA VAL A 299 13.59 19.52 11.99
C VAL A 299 13.95 20.46 10.85
N THR A 300 15.22 20.45 10.42
CA THR A 300 15.70 21.32 9.34
C THR A 300 15.47 20.69 7.96
N ALA A 301 15.51 21.54 6.92
CA ALA A 301 15.49 21.11 5.53
C ALA A 301 16.59 20.08 5.21
N GLU A 302 17.79 20.28 5.74
CA GLU A 302 18.94 19.40 5.57
C GLU A 302 18.67 18.03 6.20
N ALA A 303 18.05 17.99 7.37
CA ALA A 303 17.67 16.75 8.03
C ALA A 303 16.61 15.97 7.24
N LEU A 304 15.63 16.67 6.64
CA LEU A 304 14.65 16.05 5.74
C LEU A 304 15.33 15.48 4.49
N LYS A 305 16.22 16.24 3.85
CA LYS A 305 16.97 15.80 2.66
C LYS A 305 17.87 14.60 2.95
N ALA A 306 18.57 14.59 4.09
CA ALA A 306 19.42 13.48 4.52
C ALA A 306 18.65 12.19 4.83
N HIS A 307 17.34 12.30 5.09
CA HIS A 307 16.48 11.21 5.53
C HIS A 307 15.15 11.14 4.75
N SER A 308 15.22 11.42 3.44
CA SER A 308 14.08 11.52 2.54
C SER A 308 13.40 10.20 2.19
N GLY A 309 13.89 9.06 2.68
CA GLY A 309 13.31 7.74 2.40
C GLY A 309 11.91 7.54 2.99
N THR A 310 11.10 6.72 2.32
CA THR A 310 9.70 6.39 2.66
C THR A 310 9.51 5.74 4.04
N GLY A 311 10.58 5.21 4.63
CA GLY A 311 10.61 4.62 5.98
C GLY A 311 10.75 5.63 7.13
N THR A 312 10.74 6.94 6.87
CA THR A 312 10.81 7.98 7.91
C THR A 312 9.49 8.72 8.08
N TYR A 313 9.31 9.35 9.23
CA TYR A 313 8.11 10.14 9.54
C TYR A 313 8.39 11.27 10.52
N LEU A 314 7.59 12.34 10.41
CA LEU A 314 7.55 13.43 11.38
C LEU A 314 6.58 13.10 12.50
N ASP A 315 7.03 13.15 13.75
CA ASP A 315 6.25 12.80 14.95
C ASP A 315 5.92 14.06 15.74
N LEU A 316 4.66 14.51 15.70
CA LEU A 316 4.20 15.65 16.48
C LEU A 316 4.09 15.20 17.94
N SER A 317 5.18 15.35 18.71
CA SER A 317 5.41 14.67 19.99
C SER A 317 4.29 14.85 21.02
N ASP A 318 3.53 15.95 20.93
CA ASP A 318 2.44 16.33 21.84
C ASP A 318 1.02 16.04 21.27
N GLY A 319 0.93 15.60 20.01
CA GLY A 319 -0.28 15.43 19.19
C GLY A 319 -1.30 14.41 19.68
N TRP A 320 -0.86 13.44 20.48
CA TRP A 320 -1.69 12.33 20.97
C TRP A 320 -2.06 12.42 22.46
N PHE A 321 -1.36 13.25 23.22
CA PHE A 321 -1.47 13.33 24.69
C PHE A 321 -2.16 14.60 25.18
N THR A 322 -2.31 15.60 24.30
CA THR A 322 -3.08 16.81 24.57
C THR A 322 -4.44 16.78 23.87
N SER A 323 -5.36 17.65 24.26
CA SER A 323 -6.60 17.86 23.49
C SER A 323 -6.22 18.39 22.10
N ARG A 324 -6.40 17.57 21.06
CA ARG A 324 -6.05 17.92 19.66
C ARG A 324 -6.62 19.26 19.22
N LYS A 325 -7.87 19.54 19.60
CA LYS A 325 -8.53 20.83 19.32
C LYS A 325 -7.86 22.02 20.05
N ARG A 326 -7.28 21.81 21.24
CA ARG A 326 -6.47 22.83 21.93
C ARG A 326 -5.08 22.96 21.30
N LEU A 327 -4.45 21.83 20.93
CA LEU A 327 -3.14 21.82 20.29
C LEU A 327 -3.19 22.51 18.92
N ALA A 328 -4.11 22.11 18.05
CA ALA A 328 -4.37 22.74 16.75
C ALA A 328 -4.51 24.26 16.93
N ARG A 329 -5.46 24.70 17.76
CA ARG A 329 -5.67 26.13 18.03
C ARG A 329 -4.44 26.85 18.58
N SER A 330 -3.60 26.19 19.38
CA SER A 330 -2.38 26.79 19.94
C SER A 330 -1.24 26.90 18.94
N ILE A 331 -1.14 25.93 18.03
CA ILE A 331 -0.11 25.91 16.99
C ILE A 331 -0.54 26.86 15.89
N GLU A 332 -1.73 26.68 15.31
CA GLU A 332 -2.21 27.47 14.15
C GLU A 332 -2.26 28.98 14.41
N ARG A 333 -2.48 29.44 15.65
CA ARG A 333 -2.43 30.87 15.99
C ARG A 333 -1.04 31.50 15.82
N ARG A 334 0.02 30.70 15.82
CA ARG A 334 1.41 31.15 15.73
C ARG A 334 1.96 31.12 14.29
N TYR A 335 1.24 30.48 13.38
CA TYR A 335 1.70 30.21 12.02
C TYR A 335 0.76 30.83 10.99
N LYS A 336 1.30 31.09 9.81
CA LYS A 336 0.52 31.67 8.71
C LYS A 336 -0.49 30.68 8.16
N LYS A 337 -1.69 31.18 7.90
CA LYS A 337 -2.69 30.51 7.07
C LYS A 337 -2.25 30.61 5.62
N ILE A 338 -2.05 29.46 4.98
CA ILE A 338 -1.38 29.42 3.67
C ILE A 338 -1.98 28.34 2.78
N VAL A 339 -1.96 28.62 1.48
CA VAL A 339 -2.20 27.63 0.43
C VAL A 339 -0.97 27.57 -0.45
N TYR A 340 -0.52 26.35 -0.74
CA TYR A 340 0.66 26.14 -1.56
C TYR A 340 0.28 25.90 -3.02
N GLY A 341 0.85 26.65 -3.96
CA GLY A 341 0.52 26.61 -5.38
C GLY A 341 1.70 26.16 -6.24
N ARG A 342 1.44 25.33 -7.26
CA ARG A 342 2.44 24.89 -8.25
C ARG A 342 1.83 24.88 -9.63
N VAL A 343 2.61 25.24 -10.66
CA VAL A 343 2.19 25.09 -12.07
C VAL A 343 3.18 24.21 -12.79
N VAL A 344 2.67 23.20 -13.50
CA VAL A 344 3.48 22.22 -14.23
C VAL A 344 2.99 22.00 -15.64
N ARG A 345 3.90 21.55 -16.52
CA ARG A 345 3.53 20.89 -17.77
C ARG A 345 3.65 19.38 -17.61
N ASP A 346 2.63 18.70 -18.07
CA ASP A 346 2.57 17.24 -18.10
C ASP A 346 1.80 16.80 -19.35
N SER A 347 2.09 15.61 -19.86
CA SER A 347 1.47 15.10 -21.08
C SER A 347 1.20 13.61 -20.99
N PHE A 348 0.10 13.18 -21.60
CA PHE A 348 -0.28 11.78 -21.62
C PHE A 348 -1.08 11.47 -22.88
N GLY A 349 -0.76 10.36 -23.55
CA GLY A 349 -1.50 9.92 -24.74
C GLY A 349 -1.47 10.90 -25.92
N GLY A 350 -0.48 11.79 -25.99
CA GLY A 350 -0.36 12.81 -27.03
C GLY A 350 -1.09 14.12 -26.75
N GLU A 351 -1.75 14.26 -25.59
CA GLU A 351 -2.31 15.53 -25.13
C GLU A 351 -1.38 16.20 -24.12
N ASP A 352 -1.12 17.49 -24.34
CA ASP A 352 -0.32 18.33 -23.45
C ASP A 352 -1.23 19.18 -22.55
N PHE A 353 -0.90 19.22 -21.26
CA PHE A 353 -1.61 20.03 -20.28
C PHE A 353 -0.67 20.97 -19.54
N THR A 354 -1.18 22.16 -19.23
CA THR A 354 -0.67 22.98 -18.13
C THR A 354 -1.55 22.74 -16.92
N VAL A 355 -0.98 22.21 -15.84
CA VAL A 355 -1.71 21.86 -14.62
C VAL A 355 -1.39 22.88 -13.53
N VAL A 356 -2.43 23.51 -13.00
CA VAL A 356 -2.36 24.42 -11.85
C VAL A 356 -2.80 23.62 -10.62
N GLN A 357 -1.91 23.42 -9.66
CA GLN A 357 -2.16 22.62 -8.46
C GLN A 357 -2.12 23.50 -7.21
N TYR A 358 -3.06 23.27 -6.31
CA TYR A 358 -3.06 23.83 -4.97
C TYR A 358 -3.00 22.70 -3.96
N TRP A 359 -2.23 22.91 -2.90
CA TRP A 359 -1.96 21.97 -1.84
C TRP A 359 -2.28 22.59 -0.49
N PHE A 360 -3.02 21.85 0.33
CA PHE A 360 -3.48 22.25 1.64
C PHE A 360 -2.83 21.34 2.67
N PHE A 361 -1.99 21.93 3.52
CA PHE A 361 -1.38 21.21 4.62
C PHE A 361 -2.16 21.47 5.91
N HIS A 362 -2.80 20.44 6.44
CA HIS A 362 -3.45 20.49 7.74
C HIS A 362 -2.56 19.81 8.77
N LEU A 363 -2.36 20.43 9.92
CA LEU A 363 -1.49 19.86 10.95
C LEU A 363 -2.10 18.59 11.58
N LEU A 364 -3.42 18.54 11.71
CA LEU A 364 -4.15 17.48 12.39
C LEU A 364 -5.46 17.21 11.67
N SER A 365 -5.80 15.95 11.48
CA SER A 365 -7.10 15.49 10.99
C SER A 365 -7.94 14.87 12.13
N GLY A 366 -9.27 14.94 12.01
CA GLY A 366 -10.27 14.15 12.75
C GLY A 366 -11.30 14.92 13.59
N VAL A 367 -12.59 14.58 13.45
CA VAL A 367 -13.63 14.91 14.45
C VAL A 367 -14.56 13.70 14.69
N GLY A 368 -14.81 13.32 15.95
CA GLY A 368 -15.75 12.24 16.31
C GLY A 368 -15.10 10.84 16.49
N SER A 369 -15.83 9.86 17.04
CA SER A 369 -15.29 8.62 17.63
C SER A 369 -14.72 7.53 16.68
N THR A 370 -14.52 7.80 15.39
CA THR A 370 -14.06 6.79 14.41
C THR A 370 -12.58 6.97 14.08
N GLU A 371 -11.78 5.93 14.34
CA GLU A 371 -10.30 5.95 14.27
C GLU A 371 -9.69 6.27 12.88
N PHE A 372 -10.45 6.12 11.78
CA PHE A 372 -9.97 6.31 10.40
C PHE A 372 -9.61 7.76 10.02
N VAL A 373 -10.16 8.74 10.72
CA VAL A 373 -9.99 10.19 10.42
C VAL A 373 -8.96 10.83 11.36
N TYR A 374 -8.30 10.07 12.24
CA TYR A 374 -7.35 10.61 13.21
C TYR A 374 -5.91 10.38 12.79
N HIS A 375 -5.27 11.41 12.23
CA HIS A 375 -3.82 11.41 11.99
C HIS A 375 -3.20 12.81 12.07
N GLU A 376 -1.87 12.84 12.15
CA GLU A 376 -1.07 14.07 12.12
C GLU A 376 -0.64 14.33 10.69
N GLY A 377 -0.62 15.60 10.28
CA GLY A 377 -0.34 16.00 8.91
C GLY A 377 -1.33 15.41 7.90
N ASP A 378 -1.96 16.30 7.17
CA ASP A 378 -2.81 15.95 6.05
C ASP A 378 -2.45 16.81 4.86
N TRP A 379 -2.41 16.18 3.70
CA TRP A 379 -2.13 16.86 2.45
C TRP A 379 -3.27 16.62 1.49
N GLU A 380 -3.99 17.69 1.20
CA GLU A 380 -5.09 17.68 0.26
C GLU A 380 -4.77 18.54 -0.95
N THR A 381 -5.33 18.19 -2.11
CA THR A 381 -5.04 18.88 -3.35
C THR A 381 -6.26 19.11 -4.23
N VAL A 382 -6.25 20.26 -4.90
CA VAL A 382 -7.09 20.52 -6.06
C VAL A 382 -6.21 20.89 -7.23
N SER A 383 -6.53 20.32 -8.40
CA SER A 383 -5.77 20.51 -9.63
C SER A 383 -6.67 20.93 -10.77
N TYR A 384 -6.24 21.90 -11.56
CA TYR A 384 -6.94 22.41 -12.74
C TYR A 384 -6.11 22.14 -13.99
N PHE A 385 -6.72 21.47 -14.97
CA PHE A 385 -6.05 20.98 -16.17
C PHE A 385 -6.42 21.88 -17.34
N LEU A 386 -5.45 22.65 -17.82
CA LEU A 386 -5.60 23.59 -18.93
C LEU A 386 -5.02 22.98 -20.21
N ASP A 387 -5.68 23.25 -21.34
CA ASP A 387 -5.17 22.89 -22.67
C ASP A 387 -3.91 23.71 -23.04
N SER A 388 -3.33 23.42 -24.21
CA SER A 388 -2.18 24.15 -24.76
C SER A 388 -2.43 25.65 -24.98
N SER A 389 -3.69 26.08 -25.02
CA SER A 389 -4.11 27.48 -25.11
C SER A 389 -4.43 28.10 -23.74
N LEU A 390 -4.04 27.44 -22.65
CA LEU A 390 -4.30 27.85 -21.26
C LEU A 390 -5.80 27.97 -20.90
N ARG A 391 -6.66 27.23 -21.60
CA ARG A 391 -8.10 27.17 -21.28
C ARG A 391 -8.38 25.98 -20.38
N PRO A 392 -9.02 26.17 -19.22
CA PRO A 392 -9.29 25.09 -18.30
C PRO A 392 -10.32 24.12 -18.87
N ARG A 393 -10.02 22.82 -18.76
CA ARG A 393 -10.84 21.72 -19.29
C ARG A 393 -11.44 20.89 -18.16
N TYR A 394 -10.64 20.59 -17.13
CA TYR A 394 -11.06 19.74 -16.02
C TYR A 394 -10.55 20.30 -14.69
N ALA A 395 -11.25 19.94 -13.62
CA ALA A 395 -10.77 20.05 -12.25
C ALA A 395 -10.79 18.66 -11.61
N ALA A 396 -9.78 18.35 -10.80
CA ALA A 396 -9.70 17.13 -10.02
C ALA A 396 -9.41 17.45 -8.56
N TYR A 397 -10.25 16.97 -7.65
CA TYR A 397 -10.14 17.16 -6.21
C TYR A 397 -9.79 15.82 -5.56
N SER A 398 -8.74 15.78 -4.74
CA SER A 398 -8.39 14.58 -3.97
C SER A 398 -9.45 14.28 -2.92
N GLN A 399 -9.67 13.00 -2.63
CA GLN A 399 -10.67 12.54 -1.66
C GLN A 399 -10.18 11.28 -0.96
N HIS A 400 -9.39 11.43 0.11
CA HIS A 400 -8.79 10.32 0.87
C HIS A 400 -8.00 9.34 -0.04
N PHE A 401 -8.62 8.22 -0.41
CA PHE A 401 -8.04 7.19 -1.30
C PHE A 401 -8.42 7.37 -2.77
N TYR A 402 -9.24 8.37 -3.10
CA TYR A 402 -9.89 8.56 -4.39
C TYR A 402 -9.68 9.98 -4.92
N ALA A 403 -10.19 10.26 -6.12
CA ALA A 403 -10.31 11.62 -6.64
C ALA A 403 -11.57 11.80 -7.47
N ARG A 404 -12.24 12.94 -7.30
CA ARG A 404 -13.39 13.31 -8.14
C ARG A 404 -12.90 14.23 -9.25
N VAL A 405 -13.25 13.91 -10.49
CA VAL A 405 -12.89 14.70 -11.67
C VAL A 405 -14.15 15.25 -12.30
N GLN A 406 -14.15 16.55 -12.59
CA GLN A 406 -15.29 17.25 -13.17
C GLN A 406 -14.86 18.16 -14.31
N GLY A 407 -15.72 18.32 -15.32
CA GLY A 407 -15.53 19.31 -16.38
C GLY A 407 -15.50 20.72 -15.79
N TRP A 408 -14.56 21.55 -16.25
CA TRP A 408 -14.35 22.89 -15.71
C TRP A 408 -15.63 23.73 -15.73
N GLU A 409 -16.46 23.58 -16.76
CA GLU A 409 -17.73 24.28 -16.92
C GLU A 409 -18.69 24.08 -15.74
N LYS A 410 -18.66 22.89 -15.12
CA LYS A 410 -19.54 22.55 -13.99
C LYS A 410 -18.99 22.98 -12.63
N VAL A 411 -17.69 23.31 -12.54
CA VAL A 411 -17.07 23.77 -11.30
C VAL A 411 -17.75 25.07 -10.87
N ARG A 412 -18.24 25.15 -9.63
CA ARG A 412 -18.79 26.41 -9.10
C ARG A 412 -17.66 27.43 -8.96
N LYS A 413 -17.92 28.67 -9.37
CA LYS A 413 -17.00 29.79 -9.13
C LYS A 413 -17.69 30.84 -8.27
N GLU A 414 -16.93 31.42 -7.36
CA GLU A 414 -17.32 32.54 -6.52
C GLU A 414 -16.37 33.69 -6.88
N ASP A 415 -16.89 34.83 -7.33
CA ASP A 415 -16.08 35.98 -7.76
C ASP A 415 -15.00 35.64 -8.81
N GLY A 416 -15.25 34.64 -9.67
CA GLY A 416 -14.32 34.15 -10.68
C GLY A 416 -13.33 33.07 -10.20
N HIS A 417 -13.28 32.81 -8.90
CA HIS A 417 -12.41 31.83 -8.26
C HIS A 417 -13.12 30.48 -8.03
N PRO A 418 -12.47 29.32 -8.20
CA PRO A 418 -13.11 28.02 -7.99
C PRO A 418 -13.50 27.79 -6.53
N ALA A 419 -14.73 27.36 -6.29
CA ALA A 419 -15.21 27.01 -4.96
C ALA A 419 -14.79 25.58 -4.58
N VAL A 420 -14.19 25.43 -3.40
CA VAL A 420 -13.75 24.15 -2.83
C VAL A 420 -14.39 23.96 -1.47
N TYR A 421 -15.16 22.89 -1.29
CA TYR A 421 -15.82 22.56 -0.03
C TYR A 421 -15.00 21.54 0.72
N VAL A 422 -14.36 21.97 1.80
CA VAL A 422 -13.47 21.15 2.61
C VAL A 422 -14.31 20.36 3.62
N SER A 423 -14.13 19.05 3.64
CA SER A 423 -14.87 18.18 4.56
C SER A 423 -14.47 18.41 6.02
N TYR A 424 -15.44 18.30 6.92
CA TYR A 424 -15.26 18.51 8.35
C TYR A 424 -14.33 17.46 8.96
N GLY A 425 -13.22 17.90 9.53
CA GLY A 425 -12.23 17.05 10.19
C GLY A 425 -11.38 16.20 9.27
N GLY A 426 -11.92 15.69 8.16
CA GLY A 426 -11.20 14.84 7.19
C GLY A 426 -10.55 15.61 6.04
N HIS A 427 -10.84 16.91 5.90
CA HIS A 427 -10.19 17.87 4.99
C HIS A 427 -10.26 17.57 3.48
N ALA A 428 -10.78 16.42 3.06
CA ALA A 428 -11.02 16.09 1.66
C ALA A 428 -11.81 17.21 0.93
N PRO A 429 -11.32 17.71 -0.22
CA PRO A 429 -12.00 18.71 -1.03
C PRO A 429 -13.15 18.13 -1.87
N HIS A 430 -14.26 18.85 -1.90
CA HIS A 430 -15.48 18.50 -2.64
C HIS A 430 -15.97 19.65 -3.51
N PHE A 431 -16.66 19.32 -4.61
CA PHE A 431 -17.21 20.29 -5.57
C PHE A 431 -18.52 20.96 -5.10
N ALA A 432 -19.16 20.43 -4.06
CA ALA A 432 -20.44 20.89 -3.56
C ALA A 432 -20.61 20.59 -2.07
N GLU A 433 -21.56 21.28 -1.44
CA GLU A 433 -22.02 21.00 -0.08
C GLU A 433 -22.79 19.68 0.00
N GLY A 434 -22.84 19.10 1.19
CA GLY A 434 -23.62 17.92 1.51
C GLY A 434 -22.79 16.77 2.09
N LEU A 435 -23.44 15.61 2.17
CA LEU A 435 -22.82 14.35 2.56
C LEU A 435 -22.29 13.64 1.31
N HIS A 436 -20.99 13.35 1.30
CA HIS A 436 -20.30 12.70 0.19
C HIS A 436 -19.80 11.32 0.63
N PRO A 437 -20.17 10.23 -0.06
CA PRO A 437 -19.60 8.92 0.24
C PRO A 437 -18.09 8.92 0.04
N SER A 438 -17.37 8.24 0.93
CA SER A 438 -15.94 7.99 0.78
C SER A 438 -15.72 6.78 -0.12
N TYR A 439 -14.66 6.80 -0.93
CA TYR A 439 -14.34 5.75 -1.89
C TYR A 439 -12.94 5.21 -1.63
N LEU A 440 -12.74 3.93 -1.93
CA LEU A 440 -11.41 3.32 -2.11
C LEU A 440 -10.83 3.74 -3.47
N ASP A 441 -9.53 3.55 -3.64
CA ASP A 441 -8.77 3.87 -4.87
C ASP A 441 -9.35 3.23 -6.14
N ASN A 442 -9.95 2.05 -6.00
CA ASN A 442 -10.60 1.31 -7.06
C ASN A 442 -12.04 1.77 -7.38
N GLY A 443 -12.55 2.80 -6.70
CA GLY A 443 -13.91 3.33 -6.86
C GLY A 443 -15.01 2.57 -6.10
N MET A 444 -14.67 1.60 -5.24
CA MET A 444 -15.66 1.01 -4.35
C MET A 444 -16.01 1.96 -3.20
N VAL A 445 -17.30 2.06 -2.88
CA VAL A 445 -17.79 2.86 -1.74
C VAL A 445 -17.34 2.21 -0.42
N ILE A 446 -16.86 3.02 0.51
CA ILE A 446 -16.59 2.60 1.89
C ILE A 446 -17.92 2.58 2.65
N PRO A 447 -18.41 1.42 3.12
CA PRO A 447 -19.66 1.36 3.88
C PRO A 447 -19.59 2.26 5.11
N LEU A 448 -20.62 3.10 5.31
CA LEU A 448 -20.72 4.07 6.42
C LEU A 448 -19.63 5.16 6.45
N GLY A 449 -18.75 5.23 5.45
CA GLY A 449 -17.81 6.35 5.28
C GLY A 449 -18.46 7.48 4.52
N ASN A 450 -18.74 8.61 5.19
CA ASN A 450 -19.24 9.82 4.55
C ASN A 450 -18.50 11.05 5.06
N ASP A 451 -18.14 11.94 4.14
CA ASP A 451 -17.62 13.27 4.41
C ASP A 451 -18.77 14.29 4.45
N LEU A 452 -18.77 15.15 5.47
CA LEU A 452 -19.66 16.31 5.51
C LEU A 452 -18.90 17.54 5.02
N ALA A 453 -19.37 18.19 3.96
CA ALA A 453 -18.85 19.47 3.49
C ALA A 453 -19.97 20.52 3.48
N ALA A 454 -19.69 21.75 3.93
CA ALA A 454 -20.69 22.82 4.03
C ALA A 454 -20.04 24.21 3.93
N ALA A 455 -20.83 25.23 3.57
CA ALA A 455 -20.38 26.62 3.45
C ALA A 455 -20.49 27.45 4.75
N GLY A 456 -19.94 26.96 5.86
CA GLY A 456 -19.99 27.68 7.14
C GLY A 456 -18.99 28.84 7.24
N ILE A 457 -17.70 28.55 7.01
CA ILE A 457 -16.60 29.51 7.08
C ILE A 457 -15.99 29.67 5.69
N ARG A 458 -15.92 30.90 5.18
CA ARG A 458 -15.37 31.23 3.85
C ARG A 458 -13.94 31.79 3.97
N TRP A 459 -13.01 31.24 3.20
CA TRP A 459 -11.64 31.71 3.07
C TRP A 459 -11.32 32.08 1.61
N THR A 460 -10.82 33.30 1.40
CA THR A 460 -10.45 33.89 0.11
C THR A 460 -8.99 34.35 0.13
N HIS A 461 -8.35 34.37 -1.04
CA HIS A 461 -7.05 35.03 -1.22
C HIS A 461 -7.24 36.53 -1.55
N PRO A 462 -6.41 37.45 -1.02
CA PRO A 462 -5.41 37.27 0.04
C PRO A 462 -5.99 37.47 1.46
N GLU A 463 -7.28 37.77 1.58
CA GLU A 463 -7.91 38.23 2.83
C GLU A 463 -7.84 37.21 3.97
N ALA A 464 -8.06 35.92 3.67
CA ALA A 464 -8.13 34.86 4.67
C ALA A 464 -6.88 33.96 4.71
N TYR A 465 -6.15 33.85 3.60
CA TYR A 465 -4.92 33.06 3.50
C TYR A 465 -3.91 33.67 2.51
N GLN A 466 -2.63 33.37 2.72
CA GLN A 466 -1.55 33.72 1.80
C GLN A 466 -1.34 32.60 0.77
N LEU A 467 -1.13 32.95 -0.50
CA LEU A 467 -0.68 32.02 -1.52
C LEU A 467 0.86 31.94 -1.53
N SER A 468 1.40 30.72 -1.51
CA SER A 468 2.85 30.48 -1.56
C SER A 468 3.19 29.50 -2.66
N ARG A 469 4.15 29.84 -3.51
CA ARG A 469 4.54 28.96 -4.60
C ARG A 469 5.45 27.82 -4.12
N ILE A 470 5.25 26.64 -4.71
CA ILE A 470 6.17 25.51 -4.66
C ILE A 470 6.90 25.41 -6.00
N ASP A 471 8.22 25.38 -5.93
CA ASP A 471 9.15 25.18 -7.04
C ASP A 471 10.35 24.32 -6.60
N ASP A 472 11.34 24.18 -7.49
CA ASP A 472 12.52 23.35 -7.24
C ASP A 472 13.40 23.85 -6.09
N GLU A 473 13.21 25.10 -5.65
CA GLU A 473 13.90 25.70 -4.49
C GLU A 473 13.19 25.36 -3.16
N THR A 474 12.01 24.73 -3.22
CA THR A 474 11.22 24.41 -2.02
C THR A 474 11.80 23.20 -1.30
N ASP A 475 12.62 23.45 -0.28
CA ASP A 475 13.45 22.45 0.38
C ASP A 475 12.73 21.23 0.94
N TRP A 476 11.53 21.40 1.47
CA TRP A 476 10.73 20.33 2.07
C TRP A 476 9.95 19.49 1.04
N ALA A 477 9.78 19.99 -0.19
CA ALA A 477 8.95 19.33 -1.20
C ALA A 477 9.50 17.96 -1.62
N SER A 478 10.83 17.77 -1.51
CA SER A 478 11.53 16.52 -1.83
C SER A 478 11.42 15.41 -0.79
N TYR A 479 10.85 15.69 0.40
CA TYR A 479 10.80 14.73 1.49
C TYR A 479 9.76 13.62 1.23
N ALA A 480 10.15 12.40 0.86
CA ALA A 480 9.20 11.33 0.52
C ALA A 480 8.66 10.54 1.74
N GLY A 481 9.06 10.91 2.97
CA GLY A 481 8.56 10.29 4.19
C GLY A 481 7.14 10.75 4.56
N ARG A 482 6.67 10.32 5.73
CA ARG A 482 5.33 10.65 6.22
C ARG A 482 5.30 11.96 6.99
N TRP A 483 4.25 12.73 6.75
CA TRP A 483 4.02 14.02 7.40
C TRP A 483 3.28 13.88 8.73
N GLY A 484 3.46 12.78 9.45
CA GLY A 484 2.83 12.57 10.75
C GLY A 484 3.19 11.25 11.42
N GLY A 485 2.98 11.22 12.73
CA GLY A 485 3.26 10.08 13.59
C GLY A 485 2.38 8.87 13.32
N VAL A 486 2.74 7.76 13.98
CA VAL A 486 1.88 6.58 14.10
C VAL A 486 1.08 6.73 15.39
N ASN A 487 -0.24 6.60 15.32
CA ASN A 487 -1.13 6.69 16.48
C ASN A 487 -0.68 5.69 17.59
N PRO A 488 -0.21 6.16 18.76
CA PRO A 488 0.27 5.29 19.82
C PRO A 488 -0.88 4.66 20.64
N LYS A 489 -2.12 5.08 20.43
CA LYS A 489 -3.29 4.72 21.26
C LYS A 489 -4.29 3.76 20.61
N SER A 490 -4.14 3.31 19.36
CA SER A 490 -5.09 2.34 18.79
C SER A 490 -4.88 0.97 19.48
N PRO A 491 -5.80 0.53 20.37
CA PRO A 491 -5.62 -0.70 21.14
C PRO A 491 -6.06 -1.94 20.35
N THR A 492 -6.74 -1.75 19.20
CA THR A 492 -7.43 -2.82 18.48
C THR A 492 -7.41 -2.70 16.94
N GLY A 493 -6.62 -1.79 16.35
CA GLY A 493 -6.58 -1.57 14.89
C GLY A 493 -5.19 -1.71 14.26
N PRO A 494 -5.09 -1.94 12.93
CA PRO A 494 -3.81 -1.83 12.22
C PRO A 494 -3.22 -0.42 12.39
N ARG A 495 -1.88 -0.30 12.47
CA ARG A 495 -1.19 1.00 12.57
C ARG A 495 -1.69 1.98 11.49
N TYR A 496 -2.47 2.99 11.87
CA TYR A 496 -2.81 4.08 10.96
C TYR A 496 -1.60 5.01 10.85
N ARG A 497 -0.90 4.86 9.73
CA ARG A 497 0.21 5.71 9.32
C ARG A 497 -0.38 6.98 8.71
N SER A 498 0.10 8.13 9.17
CA SER A 498 -0.23 9.41 8.56
C SER A 498 0.13 9.44 7.07
N PRO A 499 -0.57 10.25 6.25
CA PRO A 499 -0.30 10.37 4.81
C PRO A 499 1.19 10.60 4.49
N ARG A 500 1.64 9.99 3.39
CA ARG A 500 2.94 10.29 2.78
C ARG A 500 2.86 11.66 2.10
N ASN A 501 4.02 12.23 1.77
CA ASN A 501 4.12 13.49 1.03
C ASN A 501 3.27 13.47 -0.27
N PRO A 502 2.72 14.63 -0.69
CA PRO A 502 2.28 14.94 -2.05
C PRO A 502 3.01 14.24 -3.20
N ALA A 503 4.34 14.04 -3.08
CA ALA A 503 5.31 13.44 -4.00
C ALA A 503 5.06 11.97 -4.40
N LEU A 504 3.80 11.59 -4.58
CA LEU A 504 3.32 10.35 -5.19
C LEU A 504 2.80 10.66 -6.62
N SER A 505 2.10 9.70 -7.26
CA SER A 505 1.68 9.82 -8.67
C SER A 505 0.98 11.13 -9.04
N MET A 506 0.21 11.76 -8.13
CA MET A 506 -0.50 13.03 -8.39
C MET A 506 0.42 14.26 -8.48
N TRP A 507 1.60 14.20 -7.86
CA TRP A 507 2.61 15.25 -7.90
C TRP A 507 3.55 15.11 -9.08
N SER A 508 3.95 13.86 -9.38
CA SER A 508 4.92 13.58 -10.43
C SER A 508 4.26 13.44 -11.81
N HIS A 509 3.02 12.94 -11.87
CA HIS A 509 2.26 12.65 -13.10
C HIS A 509 0.77 13.03 -12.95
N PRO A 510 0.44 14.32 -12.73
CA PRO A 510 -0.93 14.77 -12.47
C PRO A 510 -1.91 14.43 -13.59
N VAL A 511 -1.51 14.42 -14.87
CA VAL A 511 -2.41 14.11 -15.99
C VAL A 511 -2.77 12.63 -15.98
N ARG A 512 -1.77 11.75 -15.81
CA ARG A 512 -2.01 10.30 -15.68
C ARG A 512 -2.91 10.00 -14.48
N TRP A 513 -2.67 10.66 -13.36
CA TRP A 513 -3.50 10.54 -12.15
C TRP A 513 -4.95 10.96 -12.43
N MET A 514 -5.18 12.12 -13.05
CA MET A 514 -6.53 12.58 -13.41
C MET A 514 -7.24 11.61 -14.37
N ILE A 515 -6.55 11.12 -15.40
CA ILE A 515 -7.14 10.18 -16.38
C ILE A 515 -7.56 8.88 -15.71
N HIS A 516 -6.75 8.35 -14.79
CA HIS A 516 -7.08 7.15 -14.02
C HIS A 516 -8.42 7.30 -13.30
N TYR A 517 -8.58 8.37 -12.50
CA TYR A 517 -9.80 8.58 -11.72
C TYR A 517 -10.99 8.98 -12.57
N ARG A 518 -10.77 9.73 -13.67
CA ARG A 518 -11.84 10.07 -14.61
C ARG A 518 -12.49 8.84 -15.22
N ALA A 519 -11.73 7.77 -15.45
CA ALA A 519 -12.23 6.52 -16.03
C ALA A 519 -13.06 5.68 -15.04
N LEU A 520 -13.01 5.98 -13.73
CA LEU A 520 -13.67 5.16 -12.71
C LEU A 520 -15.19 5.39 -12.64
N PRO A 521 -15.97 4.36 -12.24
CA PRO A 521 -17.40 4.49 -12.00
C PRO A 521 -17.70 5.59 -10.98
N GLY A 522 -18.60 6.52 -11.31
CA GLY A 522 -18.92 7.69 -10.47
C GLY A 522 -18.48 9.01 -11.10
N ASN A 523 -17.34 9.03 -11.79
CA ASN A 523 -16.85 10.19 -12.56
C ASN A 523 -17.29 10.14 -14.05
N THR A 524 -17.61 8.95 -14.56
CA THR A 524 -17.98 8.70 -15.97
C THR A 524 -19.47 8.82 -16.29
N LYS A 525 -20.34 9.15 -15.31
CA LYS A 525 -21.77 9.32 -15.60
C LYS A 525 -21.99 10.56 -16.48
N LYS A 526 -22.00 10.35 -17.80
CA LYS A 526 -22.75 11.20 -18.74
C LYS A 526 -24.21 11.15 -18.27
N LYS A 527 -24.64 12.19 -17.55
CA LYS A 527 -26.04 12.59 -17.57
C LYS A 527 -26.22 13.51 -18.77
#